data_AF-A0A7R9R169-F1
#
_entry.id   AF-A0A7R9R169-F1
#
_cell.length_a   1.000
_cell.length_b   1.000
_cell.length_c   1.000
_cell.angle_alpha   90.00
_cell.angle_beta   90.00
_cell.angle_gamma   90.00
#
_symmetry.space_group_name_H-M   'P 1'
#
loop_
_entity.id
_entity.type
_entity.pdbx_description
1 polymer ?
#
loop_
_entity_poly.entity_id
_entity_poly.type
_entity_poly.pdbx_seq_one_letter_code
_entity_poly.pdbx_strand_id
1 'polypeptide(L)'
;MDKLIKETKANHPDVNMIYSSPNCYIKALNGMNMSYAERDVDYLSYWVGYYTNRPALKYQDRLTNNILQASKQLSVIGRLDPAKTKAYLDEAANEVAILTHHDAITGTCSQGVCDGYTGRLQSGYAASKAVIRKAFEYLKSKTGDKKV
;
A
#
# COMPACT_ATOMS: atom_id res chain seq x y z
N MET A 1 27.13 -1.03 -18.52
CA MET A 1 26.18 -0.84 -19.63
C MET A 1 26.75 0.10 -20.71
N ASP A 2 27.47 1.18 -20.36
CA ASP A 2 28.10 2.09 -21.35
C ASP A 2 28.98 1.39 -22.39
N LYS A 3 29.82 0.45 -21.94
CA LYS A 3 30.68 -0.34 -22.84
C LYS A 3 29.82 -1.14 -23.84
N LEU A 4 28.74 -1.77 -23.39
CA LEU A 4 27.83 -2.51 -24.27
C LEU A 4 27.16 -1.58 -25.28
N ILE A 5 26.65 -0.43 -24.83
CA ILE A 5 26.04 0.58 -25.73
C ILE A 5 27.05 1.04 -26.80
N LYS A 6 28.29 1.32 -26.40
CA LYS A 6 29.37 1.72 -27.31
C LYS A 6 29.71 0.63 -28.31
N GLU A 7 29.92 -0.60 -27.84
CA GLU A 7 30.26 -1.74 -28.70
C GLU A 7 29.10 -2.13 -29.63
N THR A 8 27.84 -2.05 -29.18
CA THR A 8 26.66 -2.27 -30.04
C THR A 8 26.60 -1.22 -31.14
N LYS A 9 26.81 0.06 -30.82
CA LYS A 9 26.86 1.12 -31.84
C LYS A 9 27.99 0.92 -32.85
N ALA A 10 29.13 0.39 -32.41
CA ALA A 10 30.29 0.17 -33.28
C ALA A 10 30.14 -1.07 -34.17
N ASN A 11 29.59 -2.16 -33.63
CA ASN A 11 29.61 -3.48 -34.28
C ASN A 11 28.24 -3.91 -34.84
N HIS A 12 27.14 -3.28 -34.40
CA HIS A 12 25.75 -3.59 -34.79
C HIS A 12 24.98 -2.28 -35.11
N PRO A 13 25.28 -1.61 -36.23
CA PRO A 13 24.69 -0.31 -36.56
C PRO A 13 23.17 -0.35 -36.82
N ASP A 14 22.61 -1.53 -37.05
CA ASP A 14 21.18 -1.82 -37.17
C ASP A 14 20.45 -1.85 -35.81
N VAL A 15 21.19 -1.89 -34.70
CA VAL A 15 20.65 -1.96 -33.34
C VAL A 15 20.97 -0.68 -32.57
N ASN A 16 19.94 0.01 -32.09
CA ASN A 16 20.10 1.16 -31.19
C ASN A 16 19.88 0.76 -29.73
N MET A 17 20.96 0.71 -28.94
CA MET A 17 20.89 0.44 -27.49
C MET A 17 21.08 1.74 -26.70
N ILE A 18 20.17 2.03 -25.76
CA ILE A 18 20.21 3.21 -24.90
C ILE A 18 19.83 2.86 -23.46
N TYR A 19 20.24 3.69 -22.50
CA TYR A 19 19.55 3.69 -21.20
C TYR A 19 18.12 4.19 -21.38
N SER A 20 17.20 3.64 -20.58
CA SER A 20 15.79 3.97 -20.67
C SER A 20 15.10 3.83 -19.33
N SER A 21 13.82 4.19 -19.31
CA SER A 21 12.87 3.95 -18.22
C SER A 21 11.62 3.26 -18.79
N PRO A 22 10.79 2.62 -17.96
CA PRO A 22 9.50 2.08 -18.41
C PRO A 22 8.65 3.12 -19.15
N ASN A 23 8.64 4.37 -18.69
CA ASN A 23 7.90 5.45 -19.33
C ASN A 23 8.45 5.80 -20.74
N CYS A 24 9.77 5.86 -20.90
CA CYS A 24 10.39 6.10 -22.20
C CYS A 24 10.08 4.96 -23.19
N TYR A 25 10.08 3.71 -22.72
CA TYR A 25 9.75 2.55 -23.53
C TYR A 25 8.28 2.59 -24.01
N ILE A 26 7.33 2.82 -23.11
CA ILE A 26 5.90 2.93 -23.48
C ILE A 26 5.66 4.11 -24.43
N LYS A 27 6.34 5.24 -24.23
CA LYS A 27 6.29 6.38 -25.17
C LYS A 27 6.75 6.00 -26.57
N ALA A 28 7.83 5.21 -26.69
CA ALA A 28 8.32 4.73 -27.98
C ALA A 28 7.32 3.77 -28.63
N LEU A 29 6.76 2.81 -27.86
CA LEU A 29 5.72 1.88 -28.34
C LEU A 29 4.52 2.62 -28.93
N ASN A 30 3.99 3.61 -28.21
CA ASN A 30 2.84 4.40 -28.66
C ASN A 30 3.12 5.20 -29.95
N GLY A 31 4.39 5.49 -30.25
CA GLY A 31 4.80 6.14 -31.50
C GLY A 31 4.92 5.21 -32.70
N MET A 32 4.89 3.88 -32.52
CA MET A 32 5.11 2.89 -33.59
C MET A 32 3.86 2.55 -34.41
N ASN A 33 2.72 3.21 -34.18
CA ASN A 33 1.45 2.96 -34.88
C ASN A 33 1.08 1.47 -34.97
N MET A 34 1.24 0.75 -33.86
CA MET A 34 0.97 -0.67 -33.74
C MET A 34 -0.43 -0.93 -33.20
N SER A 35 -1.05 -2.01 -33.66
CA SER A 35 -2.27 -2.56 -33.04
C SER A 35 -1.90 -3.61 -32.00
N TYR A 36 -2.55 -3.57 -30.84
CA TYR A 36 -2.34 -4.53 -29.75
C TYR A 36 -3.59 -5.40 -29.59
N ALA A 37 -3.39 -6.68 -29.30
CA ALA A 37 -4.49 -7.57 -28.96
C ALA A 37 -5.09 -7.17 -27.61
N GLU A 38 -6.41 -7.06 -27.55
CA GLU A 38 -7.13 -6.94 -26.29
C GLU A 38 -7.05 -8.26 -25.52
N ARG A 39 -6.90 -8.15 -24.21
CA ARG A 39 -6.87 -9.31 -23.32
C ARG A 39 -7.52 -8.94 -22.00
N ASP A 40 -8.52 -9.72 -21.61
CA ASP A 40 -9.23 -9.63 -20.34
C ASP A 40 -9.12 -10.98 -19.62
N VAL A 41 -8.02 -11.20 -18.90
CA VAL A 41 -7.78 -12.44 -18.14
C VAL A 41 -7.05 -12.14 -16.83
N ASP A 42 -7.43 -12.86 -15.78
CA ASP A 42 -6.67 -12.93 -14.54
C ASP A 42 -5.64 -14.06 -14.62
N TYR A 43 -4.37 -13.74 -14.39
CA TYR A 43 -3.29 -14.73 -14.36
C TYR A 43 -3.19 -15.40 -12.99
N LEU A 44 -4.11 -16.32 -12.71
CA LEU A 44 -4.00 -17.20 -11.54
C LEU A 44 -3.05 -18.37 -11.84
N SER A 45 -2.13 -18.64 -10.92
CA SER A 45 -1.05 -19.62 -11.08
C SER A 45 -1.10 -20.69 -9.98
N TYR A 46 -0.26 -21.73 -10.11
CA TYR A 46 -0.08 -22.81 -9.12
C TYR A 46 0.57 -22.36 -7.81
N TRP A 47 1.01 -21.10 -7.70
CA TRP A 47 1.62 -20.51 -6.50
C TRP A 47 0.56 -20.19 -5.43
N VAL A 48 -0.42 -21.06 -5.25
CA VAL A 48 -1.60 -20.82 -4.40
C VAL A 48 -1.29 -20.90 -2.90
N GLY A 49 -0.10 -21.38 -2.52
CA GLY A 49 0.29 -21.48 -1.11
C GLY A 49 0.30 -20.14 -0.37
N TYR A 50 0.69 -19.05 -1.06
CA TYR A 50 0.71 -17.72 -0.43
C TYR A 50 -0.69 -17.15 -0.16
N TYR A 51 -1.75 -17.74 -0.73
CA TYR A 51 -3.12 -17.36 -0.42
C TYR A 51 -3.48 -17.63 1.05
N THR A 52 -2.87 -18.66 1.67
CA THR A 52 -3.16 -19.07 3.05
C THR A 52 -1.98 -18.89 4.00
N ASN A 53 -0.75 -18.74 3.49
CA ASN A 53 0.45 -18.62 4.32
C ASN A 53 0.34 -17.47 5.35
N ARG A 54 0.76 -17.69 6.59
CA ARG A 54 0.69 -16.73 7.72
C ARG A 54 -0.70 -16.10 7.89
N PRO A 55 -1.76 -16.89 8.15
CA PRO A 55 -3.13 -16.40 8.19
C PRO A 55 -3.38 -15.37 9.30
N ALA A 56 -2.65 -15.45 10.42
CA ALA A 56 -2.74 -14.47 11.51
C ALA A 56 -2.31 -13.06 11.06
N LEU A 57 -1.24 -12.95 10.26
CA LEU A 57 -0.77 -11.68 9.70
C LEU A 57 -1.81 -11.10 8.72
N LYS A 58 -2.35 -11.95 7.84
CA LYS A 58 -3.44 -11.56 6.93
C LYS A 58 -4.67 -11.06 7.67
N TYR A 59 -5.08 -11.75 8.74
CA TYR A 59 -6.17 -11.31 9.59
C TYR A 59 -5.89 -9.95 10.24
N GLN A 60 -4.68 -9.77 10.77
CA GLN A 60 -4.28 -8.53 11.42
C GLN A 60 -4.27 -7.34 10.44
N ASP A 61 -3.81 -7.53 9.20
CA ASP A 61 -3.92 -6.52 8.14
C ASP A 61 -5.37 -6.05 7.95
N ARG A 62 -6.30 -6.99 7.80
CA ARG A 62 -7.72 -6.69 7.62
C ARG A 62 -8.31 -5.98 8.84
N LEU A 63 -7.98 -6.43 10.04
CA LEU A 63 -8.44 -5.80 11.28
C LEU A 63 -7.92 -4.36 11.39
N THR A 64 -6.62 -4.14 11.21
CA THR A 64 -6.02 -2.81 11.31
C THR A 64 -6.53 -1.87 10.22
N ASN A 65 -6.68 -2.35 8.98
CA ASN A 65 -7.27 -1.54 7.91
C ASN A 65 -8.73 -1.16 8.22
N ASN A 66 -9.54 -2.07 8.76
CA ASN A 66 -10.91 -1.75 9.17
C ASN A 66 -10.94 -0.62 10.20
N ILE A 67 -10.11 -0.72 11.25
CA ILE A 67 -10.02 0.32 12.28
C ILE A 67 -9.46 1.63 11.73
N LEU A 68 -8.55 1.60 10.75
CA LEU A 68 -8.10 2.79 10.03
C LEU A 68 -9.24 3.46 9.26
N GLN A 69 -10.09 2.71 8.54
CA GLN A 69 -11.22 3.32 7.84
C GLN A 69 -12.24 3.94 8.81
N ALA A 70 -12.53 3.24 9.91
CA ALA A 70 -13.38 3.77 10.98
C ALA A 70 -12.80 5.05 11.61
N SER A 71 -11.49 5.08 11.85
CA SER A 71 -10.81 6.25 12.43
C SER A 71 -10.84 7.47 11.50
N LYS A 72 -10.68 7.27 10.19
CA LYS A 72 -10.85 8.33 9.17
C LYS A 72 -12.26 8.92 9.22
N GLN A 73 -13.30 8.07 9.19
CA GLN A 73 -14.69 8.53 9.24
C GLN A 73 -15.00 9.28 10.55
N LEU A 74 -14.58 8.70 11.68
CA LEU A 74 -14.80 9.30 12.99
C LEU A 74 -14.01 10.59 13.20
N SER A 75 -12.87 10.77 12.55
CA SER A 75 -12.14 12.05 12.60
C SER A 75 -12.99 13.20 12.03
N VAL A 76 -13.77 12.93 10.98
CA VAL A 76 -14.68 13.90 10.36
C VAL A 76 -15.96 14.07 11.18
N ILE A 77 -16.61 12.96 11.57
CA ILE A 77 -17.86 12.98 12.37
C ILE A 77 -17.62 13.67 13.73
N GLY A 78 -16.50 13.36 14.37
CA GLY A 78 -16.05 13.96 15.63
C GLY A 78 -15.50 15.37 15.49
N ARG A 79 -15.53 15.97 14.29
CA ARG A 79 -15.00 17.31 13.99
C ARG A 79 -13.60 17.55 14.56
N LEU A 80 -12.75 16.54 14.48
CA LEU A 80 -11.41 16.62 15.04
C LEU A 80 -10.55 17.54 14.18
N ASP A 81 -9.67 18.29 14.85
CA ASP A 81 -8.69 19.14 14.18
C ASP A 81 -7.75 18.29 13.31
N PRO A 82 -7.71 18.50 11.99
CA PRO A 82 -6.81 17.78 11.09
C PRO A 82 -5.35 17.93 11.49
N ALA A 83 -4.92 19.10 11.97
CA ALA A 83 -3.53 19.33 12.38
C ALA A 83 -3.11 18.44 13.56
N LYS A 84 -4.07 18.03 14.40
CA LYS A 84 -3.85 17.18 15.59
C LYS A 84 -4.08 15.68 15.33
N THR A 85 -4.63 15.32 14.17
CA THR A 85 -4.99 13.93 13.84
C THR A 85 -4.22 13.39 12.65
N LYS A 86 -3.71 14.25 11.75
CA LYS A 86 -3.01 13.86 10.54
C LYS A 86 -1.85 12.90 10.82
N ALA A 87 -1.00 13.18 11.79
CA ALA A 87 0.15 12.32 12.11
C ALA A 87 -0.27 10.88 12.45
N TYR A 88 -1.34 10.70 13.24
CA TYR A 88 -1.86 9.38 13.58
C TYR A 88 -2.48 8.66 12.38
N LEU A 89 -3.21 9.38 11.54
CA LEU A 89 -3.83 8.81 10.34
C LEU A 89 -2.79 8.45 9.29
N ASP A 90 -1.76 9.28 9.11
CA ASP A 90 -0.63 9.01 8.21
C ASP A 90 0.18 7.81 8.70
N GLU A 91 0.51 7.76 9.99
CA GLU A 91 1.18 6.60 10.59
C GLU A 91 0.38 5.33 10.32
N ALA A 92 -0.89 5.30 10.72
CA ALA A 92 -1.74 4.14 10.49
C ALA A 92 -1.89 3.76 9.02
N ALA A 93 -1.98 4.74 8.11
CA ALA A 93 -2.03 4.49 6.67
C ALA A 93 -0.71 3.89 6.15
N ASN A 94 0.44 4.40 6.59
CA ASN A 94 1.76 3.88 6.19
C ASN A 94 1.99 2.46 6.71
N GLU A 95 1.55 2.17 7.94
CA GLU A 95 1.67 0.86 8.55
C GLU A 95 0.78 -0.20 7.88
N VAL A 96 -0.41 0.17 7.40
CA VAL A 96 -1.24 -0.72 6.57
C VAL A 96 -0.69 -0.82 5.14
N ALA A 97 -0.21 0.28 4.57
CA ALA A 97 0.26 0.31 3.19
C ALA A 97 1.48 -0.58 2.95
N ILE A 98 2.44 -0.65 3.89
CA ILE A 98 3.60 -1.53 3.70
C ILE A 98 3.20 -3.02 3.61
N LEU A 99 2.08 -3.42 4.23
CA LEU A 99 1.61 -4.79 4.18
C LEU A 99 1.12 -5.17 2.79
N THR A 100 0.79 -4.22 1.92
CA THR A 100 0.45 -4.53 0.52
C THR A 100 1.67 -4.91 -0.31
N HIS A 101 2.89 -4.84 0.25
CA HIS A 101 4.08 -5.42 -0.37
C HIS A 101 3.85 -6.90 -0.66
N HIS A 102 4.28 -7.36 -1.83
CA HIS A 102 4.02 -8.71 -2.32
C HIS A 102 4.77 -9.81 -1.57
N ASP A 103 5.63 -9.49 -0.61
CA ASP A 103 6.17 -10.45 0.38
C ASP A 103 5.60 -10.29 1.79
N ALA A 104 4.80 -9.25 2.02
CA ALA A 104 4.22 -8.94 3.31
C ALA A 104 2.87 -9.63 3.46
N ILE A 105 1.81 -9.16 2.79
CA ILE A 105 0.47 -9.77 2.87
C ILE A 105 0.45 -11.21 2.39
N THR A 106 1.30 -11.58 1.43
CA THR A 106 1.45 -12.94 0.91
C THR A 106 2.09 -13.88 1.95
N GLY A 107 2.82 -13.32 2.92
CA GLY A 107 3.52 -14.06 3.97
C GLY A 107 4.80 -14.75 3.51
N THR A 108 5.34 -14.41 2.34
CA THR A 108 6.58 -14.98 1.80
C THR A 108 7.85 -14.36 2.38
N CYS A 109 7.73 -13.43 3.33
CA CYS A 109 8.85 -12.92 4.13
C CYS A 109 9.49 -13.97 5.06
N SER A 110 10.76 -13.73 5.40
CA SER A 110 11.43 -14.44 6.50
C SER A 110 10.74 -14.13 7.83
N GLN A 111 10.88 -15.01 8.82
CA GLN A 111 10.16 -14.88 10.10
C GLN A 111 10.36 -13.50 10.75
N GLY A 112 11.60 -13.05 10.92
CA GLY A 112 11.90 -11.77 11.56
C GLY A 112 11.34 -10.56 10.80
N VAL A 113 11.24 -10.63 9.48
CA VAL A 113 10.61 -9.57 8.67
C VAL A 113 9.10 -9.56 8.90
N CYS A 114 8.46 -10.74 8.95
CA CYS A 114 7.03 -10.84 9.22
C CYS A 114 6.66 -10.42 10.66
N ASP A 115 7.54 -10.69 11.63
CA ASP A 115 7.39 -10.18 13.00
C ASP A 115 7.48 -8.65 13.03
N GLY A 116 8.38 -8.07 12.23
CA GLY A 116 8.44 -6.63 11.99
C GLY A 116 7.13 -6.06 11.43
N TYR A 117 6.53 -6.71 10.42
CA TYR A 117 5.21 -6.33 9.89
C TYR A 117 4.10 -6.42 10.93
N THR A 118 4.15 -7.43 11.81
CA THR A 118 3.21 -7.59 12.92
C THR A 118 3.28 -6.39 13.88
N GLY A 119 4.49 -5.96 14.26
CA GLY A 119 4.71 -4.78 15.12
C GLY A 119 4.29 -3.46 14.47
N ARG A 120 4.53 -3.35 13.15
CA ARG A 120 4.06 -2.24 12.31
C ARG A 120 2.53 -2.12 12.34
N LEU A 121 1.81 -3.22 12.08
CA LEU A 121 0.35 -3.26 12.16
C LEU A 121 -0.19 -2.94 13.57
N GLN A 122 0.51 -3.35 14.64
CA GLN A 122 0.14 -2.99 16.01
C GLN A 122 0.23 -1.48 16.24
N SER A 123 1.27 -0.83 15.70
CA SER A 123 1.45 0.62 15.78
C SER A 123 0.34 1.34 15.02
N GLY A 124 0.05 0.93 13.78
CA GLY A 124 -1.06 1.49 13.00
C GLY A 124 -2.44 1.29 13.63
N TYR A 125 -2.66 0.15 14.29
CA TYR A 125 -3.87 -0.11 15.06
C TYR A 125 -4.00 0.84 16.26
N ALA A 126 -2.92 1.02 17.03
CA ALA A 126 -2.88 1.93 18.17
C ALA A 126 -3.12 3.40 17.75
N ALA A 127 -2.46 3.84 16.68
CA ALA A 127 -2.64 5.18 16.12
C ALA A 127 -4.09 5.42 15.66
N SER A 128 -4.70 4.44 14.97
CA SER A 128 -6.11 4.51 14.58
C SER A 128 -7.05 4.60 15.78
N LYS A 129 -6.82 3.78 16.82
CA LYS A 129 -7.62 3.85 18.06
C LYS A 129 -7.49 5.19 18.77
N ALA A 130 -6.32 5.84 18.72
CA ALA A 130 -6.13 7.15 19.35
C ALA A 130 -7.05 8.20 18.73
N VAL A 131 -7.22 8.19 17.40
CA VAL A 131 -8.16 9.07 16.69
C VAL A 131 -9.61 8.73 17.05
N ILE A 132 -9.95 7.44 17.06
CA ILE A 132 -11.29 6.97 17.45
C ILE A 132 -11.66 7.45 18.86
N ARG A 133 -10.74 7.32 19.83
CA ARG A 133 -10.96 7.76 21.20
C ARG A 133 -11.27 9.26 21.28
N LYS A 134 -10.48 10.10 20.61
CA LYS A 134 -10.69 11.55 20.55
C LYS A 134 -12.06 11.88 19.94
N ALA A 135 -12.47 11.18 18.89
CA ALA A 135 -13.78 11.37 18.28
C ALA A 135 -14.91 11.01 19.25
N PHE A 136 -14.80 9.89 19.98
CA PHE A 136 -15.78 9.51 20.99
C PHE A 136 -15.86 10.49 22.16
N GLU A 137 -14.74 11.06 22.60
CA GLU A 137 -14.72 12.10 23.63
C GLU A 137 -15.52 13.33 23.19
N TYR A 138 -15.30 13.80 21.96
CA TYR A 138 -16.09 14.88 21.37
C TYR A 138 -17.58 14.52 21.30
N LEU A 139 -17.93 13.34 20.77
CA LEU A 139 -19.33 12.93 20.61
C LEU A 139 -20.06 12.82 21.95
N LYS A 140 -19.42 12.24 22.97
CA LYS A 140 -19.98 12.15 24.32
C LYS A 140 -20.20 13.52 24.97
N SER A 141 -19.28 14.46 24.75
CA SER A 141 -19.43 15.84 25.27
C SER A 141 -20.70 16.53 24.72
N LYS A 142 -21.14 16.17 23.51
CA LYS A 142 -22.35 16.72 22.89
C LYS A 142 -23.64 16.07 23.36
N THR A 143 -23.60 14.82 23.83
CA THR A 143 -24.77 14.13 24.38
C THR A 143 -25.05 14.52 25.84
N GLY A 144 -24.03 14.91 26.60
CA GLY A 144 -24.16 15.34 28.00
C GLY A 144 -24.89 16.69 28.20
N ASP A 145 -24.92 17.53 27.17
CA ASP A 145 -25.60 18.85 27.20
C ASP A 145 -27.11 18.76 26.94
N LYS A 146 -27.66 17.56 26.69
CA LYS A 146 -29.11 17.31 26.62
C LYS A 146 -29.59 16.63 27.89
N LYS A 147 -29.57 17.35 29.02
CA LYS A 147 -30.47 17.02 30.14
C LYS A 147 -31.81 17.69 29.87
N VAL A 148 -32.83 16.88 29.62
CA VAL A 148 -34.25 17.25 29.79
C VAL A 148 -34.50 17.44 31.27
#